data_AF-A0A926SNV7-F1
#
_entry.id   AF-A0A926SNV7-F1
#
_cell.length_a   1.000
_cell.length_b   1.000
_cell.length_c   1.000
_cell.angle_alpha   90.00
_cell.angle_beta   90.00
_cell.angle_gamma   90.00
#
_symmetry.space_group_name_H-M   'P 1'
#
loop_
_entity.id
_entity.type
_entity.pdbx_description
1 polymer ?
#
loop_
_entity_poly.entity_id
_entity_poly.type
_entity_poly.pdbx_seq_one_letter_code
_entity_poly.pdbx_strand_id
1 'polypeptide(L)'
;MKEGDRLLIDTNDDGVGETPAALFYTGRISASSLAGAVNAAYRDKNFKRRGQQKLQANEAVFLQWQGRTYLTVNDPSLALQQIAICC
;
A
#
# COMPACT_ATOMS: atom_id res chain seq x y z
N MET A 1 11.76 -10.47 -6.18
CA MET A 1 10.48 -11.18 -6.36
C MET A 1 10.45 -11.75 -7.75
N LYS A 2 10.15 -13.04 -7.89
CA LYS A 2 9.85 -13.69 -9.17
C LYS A 2 8.36 -13.58 -9.45
N GLU A 3 7.98 -13.64 -10.72
CA GLU A 3 6.58 -13.74 -11.11
C GLU A 3 5.96 -14.99 -10.43
N GLY A 4 4.89 -14.79 -9.66
CA GLY A 4 4.26 -15.84 -8.86
C GLY A 4 4.63 -15.83 -7.36
N ASP A 5 5.57 -14.99 -6.92
CA ASP A 5 5.83 -14.80 -5.49
C ASP A 5 4.60 -14.19 -4.80
N ARG A 6 4.15 -14.83 -3.73
CA ARG A 6 3.07 -14.32 -2.88
C ARG A 6 3.67 -13.45 -1.80
N LEU A 7 3.22 -12.21 -1.72
CA LEU A 7 3.53 -11.35 -0.59
C LEU A 7 2.55 -11.65 0.54
N LEU A 8 3.06 -12.31 1.58
CA LEU A 8 2.36 -12.51 2.85
C LEU A 8 2.68 -11.30 3.72
N ILE A 9 1.66 -10.60 4.19
CA ILE A 9 1.81 -9.48 5.10
C ILE A 9 1.18 -9.92 6.42
N ASP A 10 2.03 -10.20 7.39
CA ASP A 10 1.60 -10.43 8.77
C ASP A 10 1.48 -9.06 9.43
N THR A 11 0.27 -8.53 9.46
CA THR A 11 -0.01 -7.18 9.99
C THR A 11 -0.17 -7.20 11.50
N ASN A 12 -0.62 -8.29 12.10
CA ASN A 12 -0.93 -8.39 13.54
C ASN A 12 0.14 -9.15 14.34
N ASP A 13 1.25 -9.57 13.70
CA ASP A 13 2.37 -10.32 14.29
C ASP A 13 1.92 -11.63 14.96
N ASP A 14 0.86 -12.25 14.44
CA ASP A 14 0.31 -13.50 14.96
C ASP A 14 0.90 -14.75 14.27
N GLY A 15 1.80 -14.55 13.30
CA GLY A 15 2.43 -15.61 12.51
C GLY A 15 1.56 -16.10 11.35
N VAL A 16 0.37 -15.55 11.17
CA VAL A 16 -0.55 -15.85 10.07
C VAL A 16 -0.43 -14.73 9.03
N GLY A 17 0.29 -15.00 7.96
CA GLY A 17 0.38 -14.06 6.85
C GLY A 17 -0.99 -13.79 6.24
N GLU A 18 -1.48 -12.57 6.39
CA GLU A 18 -2.70 -12.12 5.74
C GLU A 18 -2.39 -11.76 4.28
N THR A 19 -3.26 -12.22 3.38
CA THR A 19 -3.25 -11.72 2.00
C THR A 19 -4.18 -10.51 1.94
N PRO A 20 -3.69 -9.32 1.52
CA PRO A 20 -4.58 -8.19 1.31
C PRO A 20 -5.66 -8.58 0.28
N ALA A 21 -6.90 -8.16 0.52
CA ALA A 21 -8.05 -8.51 -0.30
C ALA A 21 -7.88 -8.10 -1.76
N ALA A 22 -7.16 -6.99 -1.98
CA ALA A 22 -6.74 -6.53 -3.29
C ALA A 22 -5.46 -5.69 -3.18
N LEU A 23 -4.68 -5.69 -4.26
CA LEU A 23 -3.45 -4.91 -4.39
C LEU A 23 -3.56 -3.94 -5.57
N PHE A 24 -3.41 -2.66 -5.27
CA PHE A 24 -3.50 -1.59 -6.26
C PHE A 24 -2.14 -0.91 -6.50
N TYR A 25 -2.06 -0.12 -7.57
CA TYR A 25 -0.89 0.69 -7.88
C TYR A 25 -1.29 2.12 -8.20
N THR A 26 -0.82 3.05 -7.37
CA THR A 26 -1.10 4.49 -7.50
C THR A 26 -0.05 5.22 -8.35
N GLY A 27 1.04 4.54 -8.74
CA GLY A 27 2.08 5.16 -9.55
C GLY A 27 3.03 6.04 -8.72
N ARG A 28 3.66 7.00 -9.41
CA ARG A 28 4.59 7.94 -8.80
C ARG A 28 3.84 9.10 -8.16
N ILE A 29 4.01 9.25 -6.85
CA ILE A 29 3.42 10.32 -6.07
C ILE A 29 4.49 11.36 -5.76
N SER A 30 4.16 12.62 -6.03
CA SER A 30 4.94 13.78 -5.58
C SER A 30 4.33 14.33 -4.30
N ALA A 31 4.96 14.08 -3.17
CA ALA A 31 4.58 14.63 -1.87
C ALA A 31 5.82 15.07 -1.09
N SER A 32 5.66 16.04 -0.19
CA SER A 32 6.74 16.57 0.65
C SER A 32 7.18 15.61 1.76
N SER A 33 6.35 14.61 2.10
CA SER A 33 6.65 13.58 3.09
C SER A 33 6.11 12.22 2.67
N LEU A 34 6.69 11.15 3.20
CA LEU A 34 6.20 9.77 2.99
C LEU A 34 4.76 9.63 3.48
N ALA A 35 4.43 10.20 4.63
CA ALA A 35 3.05 10.22 5.15
C ALA A 35 2.08 10.94 4.20
N GLY A 36 2.52 12.03 3.57
CA GLY A 36 1.74 12.72 2.54
C GLY A 36 1.56 11.85 1.28
N ALA A 37 2.60 11.10 0.90
CA ALA A 37 2.53 10.19 -0.24
C ALA A 37 1.57 9.02 0.01
N VAL A 38 1.62 8.43 1.19
CA VAL A 38 0.70 7.36 1.63
C VAL A 38 -0.74 7.86 1.68
N ASN A 39 -0.99 9.03 2.27
CA ASN A 39 -2.33 9.62 2.29
C ASN A 39 -2.87 9.91 0.87
N ALA A 40 -2.01 10.35 -0.06
CA ALA A 40 -2.41 10.52 -1.45
C ALA A 40 -2.73 9.17 -2.11
N ALA A 41 -1.93 8.13 -1.86
CA ALA A 41 -2.18 6.77 -2.33
C ALA A 41 -3.50 6.19 -1.79
N TYR A 42 -3.86 6.52 -0.55
CA TYR A 42 -5.09 6.06 0.10
C TYR A 42 -6.33 6.76 -0.45
N ARG A 43 -6.18 8.01 -0.92
CA ARG A 43 -7.27 8.77 -1.54
C ARG A 43 -7.51 8.39 -2.99
N ASP A 44 -6.46 8.00 -3.70
CA ASP A 44 -6.51 7.54 -5.09
C ASP A 44 -5.63 6.30 -5.28
N LYS A 45 -6.24 5.14 -5.02
CA LYS A 45 -5.53 3.85 -5.06
C LYS A 45 -5.10 3.41 -6.46
N ASN A 46 -5.65 4.00 -7.53
CA ASN A 46 -5.42 3.53 -8.90
C ASN A 46 -5.18 4.67 -9.89
N PHE A 47 -3.92 4.86 -10.27
CA PHE A 47 -3.51 5.87 -11.25
C PHE A 47 -4.19 5.70 -12.62
N LYS A 48 -4.55 4.48 -13.03
CA LYS A 48 -5.18 4.21 -14.33
C LYS A 48 -6.63 4.69 -14.39
N ARG A 49 -7.28 4.87 -13.24
CA ARG A 49 -8.65 5.37 -13.15
C ARG A 49 -8.66 6.54 -12.18
N ARG A 50 -8.34 7.73 -12.67
CA ARG A 50 -8.33 8.95 -11.85
C ARG A 50 -9.70 9.23 -11.25
N GLY A 51 -9.72 9.54 -9.96
CA GLY A 51 -10.94 9.82 -9.20
C GLY A 51 -10.89 9.11 -7.86
N GLN A 52 -11.41 9.76 -6.81
CA GLN A 52 -11.28 9.44 -5.38
C GLN A 52 -11.67 7.99 -4.99
N GLN A 53 -10.88 7.02 -5.42
CA GLN A 53 -11.00 5.62 -5.06
C GLN A 53 -10.28 5.42 -3.75
N LYS A 54 -11.01 5.73 -2.68
CA LYS A 54 -10.53 5.51 -1.33
C LYS A 54 -10.16 4.03 -1.16
N LEU A 55 -8.94 3.78 -0.70
CA LEU A 55 -8.48 2.47 -0.27
C LEU A 55 -9.40 1.99 0.86
N GLN A 56 -9.99 0.81 0.68
CA GLN A 56 -10.87 0.16 1.65
C GLN A 56 -10.04 -0.60 2.70
N ALA A 57 -10.70 -1.07 3.74
CA ALA A 57 -10.07 -1.92 4.74
C ALA A 57 -9.50 -3.20 4.11
N ASN A 58 -8.34 -3.64 4.60
CA ASN A 58 -7.57 -4.80 4.16
C ASN A 58 -7.15 -4.76 2.67
N GLU A 59 -7.17 -3.58 2.06
CA GLU A 59 -6.60 -3.37 0.73
C GLU A 59 -5.17 -2.82 0.85
N ALA A 60 -4.33 -3.20 -0.11
CA ALA A 60 -2.96 -2.74 -0.21
C ALA A 60 -2.75 -1.86 -1.44
N VAL A 61 -1.83 -0.91 -1.35
CA VAL A 61 -1.43 -0.07 -2.48
C VAL A 61 0.09 0.07 -2.58
N PHE A 62 0.60 -0.15 -3.78
CA PHE A 62 1.96 0.21 -4.15
C PHE A 62 2.01 1.66 -4.61
N LEU A 63 2.91 2.43 -4.01
CA LEU A 63 3.25 3.78 -4.43
C LEU A 63 4.75 3.91 -4.71
N GLN A 64 5.10 4.83 -5.59
CA GLN A 64 6.48 5.26 -5.78
C GLN A 64 6.66 6.66 -5.23
N TRP A 65 7.63 6.84 -4.33
CA TRP A 65 7.96 8.14 -3.76
C TRP A 65 9.48 8.30 -3.71
N GLN A 66 9.98 9.45 -4.16
CA GLN A 66 11.43 9.76 -4.22
C GLN A 66 12.31 8.66 -4.84
N GLY A 67 11.81 7.96 -5.86
CA GLY A 67 12.55 6.90 -6.56
C GLY A 67 12.58 5.56 -5.82
N ARG A 68 11.86 5.41 -4.71
CA ARG A 68 11.66 4.14 -4.00
C ARG A 68 10.23 3.65 -4.15
N THR A 69 10.05 2.33 -4.11
CA THR A 69 8.73 1.70 -4.11
C THR A 69 8.34 1.34 -2.68
N TYR A 70 7.16 1.79 -2.28
CA TYR A 70 6.58 1.50 -0.99
C TYR A 70 5.30 0.71 -1.20
N LEU A 71 5.08 -0.25 -0.31
CA LEU A 71 3.82 -0.93 -0.16
C LEU A 71 3.20 -0.52 1.16
N THR A 72 1.90 -0.30 1.15
CA THR A 72 1.18 0.05 2.36
C THR A 72 -0.19 -0.61 2.36
N VAL A 73 -0.64 -1.03 3.54
CA VAL A 73 -1.90 -1.77 3.73
C VAL A 73 -2.80 -0.96 4.65
N ASN A 74 -4.05 -0.79 4.22
CA ASN A 74 -5.08 -0.14 5.03
C ASN A 74 -5.75 -1.18 5.94
N ASP A 75 -5.04 -1.60 6.96
CA ASP A 75 -5.56 -2.50 7.97
C ASP A 75 -6.27 -1.68 9.08
N PRO A 76 -7.59 -1.84 9.29
CA PRO A 76 -8.32 -1.16 10.36
C PRO A 76 -8.07 -1.77 11.74
N SER A 77 -7.48 -2.97 11.83
CA SER A 77 -7.14 -3.63 13.10
C SER A 77 -5.84 -3.09 13.71
N LEU A 78 -4.99 -2.46 12.88
CA LEU A 78 -3.79 -1.77 13.31
C LEU A 78 -4.04 -0.27 13.50
N ALA A 79 -3.63 0.25 14.65
CA ALA A 79 -3.57 1.70 14.89
C ALA A 79 -2.51 2.41 14.00
N LEU A 80 -1.62 1.65 13.34
CA LEU A 80 -0.54 2.13 12.50
C LEU A 80 -0.58 1.45 11.13
N GLN A 81 -0.70 2.24 10.08
CA GLN A 81 -0.62 1.76 8.70
C GLN A 81 0.80 1.24 8.43
N GLN A 82 0.94 -0.06 8.10
CA GLN A 82 2.25 -0.65 7.81
C GLN A 82 2.78 -0.13 6.47
N ILE A 83 4.04 0.29 6.43
CA ILE A 83 4.75 0.69 5.20
C ILE A 83 5.95 -0.24 5.02
N ALA A 84 5.92 -1.09 3.99
CA ALA A 84 7.05 -1.90 3.58
C ALA A 84 7.81 -1.20 2.44
N ILE A 85 9.15 -1.17 2.53
CA ILE A 85 10.02 -0.64 1.48
C ILE A 85 10.43 -1.82 0.60
N CYS A 86 10.03 -1.80 -0.67
CA CYS A 86 10.49 -2.79 -1.65
C CYS A 86 11.71 -2.22 -2.38
N CYS A 87 12.85 -2.88 -2.20
CA CYS A 87 14.13 -2.59 -2.85
C CYS A 87 14.19 -3.12 -4.29
#